data_AF-A0A8R1V2C6-F1
#
_entry.id   AF-A0A8R1V2C6-F1
#
_cell.length_a   1.000
_cell.length_b   1.000
_cell.length_c   1.000
_cell.angle_alpha   90.00
_cell.angle_beta   90.00
_cell.angle_gamma   90.00
#
_symmetry.space_group_name_H-M   'P 1'
#
loop_
_entity.id
_entity.type
_entity.pdbx_description
1 polymer ?
#
loop_
_entity_poly.entity_id
_entity_poly.type
_entity_poly.pdbx_seq_one_letter_code
_entity_poly.pdbx_strand_id
1 'polypeptide(L)'
;MAGSESSFSHFESEANEGSYSSPLHSPSHRHSESDGSPASSMAYSSLTGGVALQKVRQIASTQGEVLPFTPDGIYALAKVAELFVDHLLRETMELHDENIDYDELADTIQNDEDLSFLHDFFPTRISFEEAQAKMAEKIHDDDD
;
A
#
# COMPACT_ATOMS: atom_id res chain seq x y z
N MET A 1 69.81 -22.36 -3.02
CA MET A 1 70.25 -21.63 -1.81
C MET A 1 69.03 -20.83 -1.36
N ALA A 2 68.28 -21.39 -0.41
CA ALA A 2 68.14 -20.91 0.98
C ALA A 2 67.27 -19.62 1.03
N GLY A 3 66.10 -19.54 1.66
CA GLY A 3 65.50 -20.32 2.75
C GLY A 3 65.37 -19.44 3.99
N SER A 4 64.13 -19.23 4.48
CA SER A 4 63.69 -18.98 5.88
C SER A 4 62.27 -18.36 5.89
N GLU A 5 61.19 -19.10 6.23
CA GLU A 5 60.65 -19.43 7.57
C GLU A 5 59.90 -18.25 8.22
N SER A 6 58.56 -18.25 8.23
CA SER A 6 57.63 -18.92 9.18
C SER A 6 57.56 -18.26 10.56
N SER A 7 56.34 -17.86 10.97
CA SER A 7 55.87 -18.00 12.36
C SER A 7 54.37 -17.70 12.43
N PHE A 8 53.60 -18.78 12.34
CA PHE A 8 52.22 -18.89 12.82
C PHE A 8 52.30 -19.35 14.28
N SER A 9 51.79 -18.58 15.23
CA SER A 9 51.70 -18.98 16.64
C SER A 9 50.25 -19.21 17.04
N HIS A 10 49.97 -20.49 17.24
CA HIS A 10 48.87 -21.12 17.94
C HIS A 10 48.97 -20.89 19.47
N PHE A 11 47.85 -20.64 20.16
CA PHE A 11 47.67 -21.08 21.55
C PHE A 11 46.17 -21.21 21.93
N GLU A 12 45.86 -22.36 22.53
CA GLU A 12 44.58 -22.91 22.99
C GLU A 12 43.98 -22.16 24.20
N SER A 13 42.65 -22.00 24.26
CA SER A 13 41.64 -22.81 25.01
C SER A 13 41.50 -22.43 26.48
N GLU A 14 40.28 -22.09 26.90
CA GLU A 14 39.71 -22.59 28.17
C GLU A 14 38.19 -22.39 28.18
N ALA A 15 37.49 -23.49 28.43
CA ALA A 15 36.06 -23.56 28.71
C ALA A 15 35.78 -23.16 30.16
N ASN A 16 34.64 -22.50 30.43
CA ASN A 16 34.09 -22.44 31.77
C ASN A 16 32.57 -22.60 31.73
N GLU A 17 32.10 -23.73 32.26
CA GLU A 17 30.70 -24.06 32.51
C GLU A 17 30.23 -23.44 33.83
N GLY A 18 28.96 -23.01 33.91
CA GLY A 18 28.37 -22.51 35.16
C GLY A 18 26.86 -22.32 35.11
N SER A 19 26.14 -23.24 35.77
CA SER A 19 24.69 -23.48 35.85
C SER A 19 23.75 -22.39 36.40
N TYR A 20 22.52 -22.38 35.82
CA TYR A 20 21.15 -22.21 36.37
C TYR A 20 20.83 -21.30 37.57
N SER A 21 19.88 -20.37 37.36
CA SER A 21 18.61 -20.31 38.12
C SER A 21 17.66 -19.18 37.67
N SER A 22 16.41 -19.53 37.38
CA SER A 22 15.25 -18.60 37.34
C SER A 22 14.50 -18.67 38.67
N PRO A 23 13.80 -17.59 39.07
CA PRO A 23 12.38 -17.78 39.40
C PRO A 23 11.44 -16.62 39.00
N LEU A 24 10.18 -17.03 38.87
CA LEU A 24 8.91 -16.34 38.57
C LEU A 24 8.61 -15.11 39.45
N HIS A 25 7.78 -14.17 38.95
CA HIS A 25 6.53 -13.65 39.55
C HIS A 25 5.95 -12.48 38.73
N SER A 26 4.68 -12.57 38.33
CA SER A 26 3.82 -11.42 38.00
C SER A 26 2.90 -11.11 39.19
N PRO A 27 2.47 -9.86 39.37
CA PRO A 27 1.03 -9.65 39.57
C PRO A 27 0.45 -8.42 38.83
N SER A 28 -0.87 -8.50 38.70
CA SER A 28 -1.83 -7.70 37.93
C SER A 28 -2.23 -6.36 38.57
N HIS A 29 -3.12 -5.62 37.87
CA HIS A 29 -3.80 -4.32 38.15
C HIS A 29 -3.22 -3.11 37.39
N ARG A 30 -3.95 -2.25 36.67
CA ARG A 30 -5.37 -1.83 36.77
C ARG A 30 -5.76 -0.88 35.60
N HIS A 31 -7.04 -0.88 35.27
CA HIS A 31 -7.92 0.16 34.68
C HIS A 31 -7.69 0.76 33.28
N SER A 32 -8.66 0.46 32.40
CA SER A 32 -9.12 1.25 31.27
C SER A 32 -9.61 2.64 31.69
N GLU A 33 -9.09 3.68 31.06
CA GLU A 33 -9.81 4.93 30.78
C GLU A 33 -9.47 5.35 29.34
N SER A 34 -10.53 5.47 28.53
CA SER A 34 -10.48 5.92 27.14
C SER A 34 -10.46 7.45 27.10
N ASP A 35 -9.32 8.03 26.79
CA ASP A 35 -9.24 9.42 26.35
C ASP A 35 -8.76 9.45 24.90
N GLY A 36 -9.68 9.82 24.00
CA GLY A 36 -9.41 10.04 22.59
C GLY A 36 -8.44 11.20 22.41
N SER A 37 -7.14 10.88 22.30
CA SER A 37 -6.09 11.85 22.06
C SER A 37 -6.12 12.37 20.61
N PRO A 38 -6.15 13.70 20.38
CA PRO A 38 -6.02 14.31 19.05
C PRO A 38 -4.62 14.13 18.43
N ALA A 39 -3.67 13.56 19.17
CA ALA A 39 -2.32 13.25 18.67
C ALA A 39 -2.32 12.15 17.61
N SER A 40 -3.23 11.17 17.72
CA SER A 40 -3.39 10.13 16.68
C SER A 40 -3.77 10.78 15.34
N SER A 41 -4.49 11.90 15.44
CA SER A 41 -5.04 12.64 14.32
C SER A 41 -4.07 13.44 13.47
N MET A 42 -3.12 14.07 14.14
CA MET A 42 -2.01 14.73 13.47
C MET A 42 -1.01 13.72 12.89
N ALA A 43 -0.89 12.54 13.52
CA ALA A 43 0.04 11.51 13.10
C ALA A 43 -0.39 10.80 11.81
N TYR A 44 -1.67 10.42 11.66
CA TYR A 44 -2.14 9.81 10.42
C TYR A 44 -2.09 10.79 9.23
N SER A 45 -2.33 12.08 9.48
CA SER A 45 -2.24 13.12 8.45
C SER A 45 -0.81 13.33 7.94
N SER A 46 0.19 13.22 8.83
CA SER A 46 1.61 13.30 8.44
C SER A 46 2.12 12.01 7.78
N LEU A 47 1.61 10.84 8.18
CA LEU A 47 1.99 9.55 7.59
C LEU A 47 1.37 9.35 6.20
N THR A 48 0.14 9.81 5.99
CA THR A 48 -0.56 9.70 4.69
C THR A 48 0.00 10.68 3.66
N GLY A 49 0.27 11.92 4.06
CA GLY A 49 0.86 12.95 3.19
C GLY A 49 2.23 12.56 2.62
N GLY A 50 3.03 11.82 3.40
CA GLY A 50 4.34 11.34 2.96
C GLY A 50 4.26 10.23 1.91
N VAL A 51 3.29 9.31 2.02
CA VAL A 51 3.19 8.13 1.16
C VAL A 51 2.72 8.49 -0.25
N ALA A 52 1.74 9.39 -0.39
CA ALA A 52 1.28 9.86 -1.69
C ALA A 52 2.41 10.57 -2.45
N LEU A 53 3.17 11.44 -1.77
CA LEU A 53 4.28 12.18 -2.37
C LEU A 53 5.38 11.26 -2.93
N GLN A 54 5.77 10.22 -2.19
CA GLN A 54 6.79 9.26 -2.65
C GLN A 54 6.30 8.45 -3.85
N LYS A 55 5.04 7.96 -3.80
CA LYS A 55 4.44 7.20 -4.89
C LYS A 55 4.29 8.04 -6.16
N VAL A 56 3.79 9.26 -6.04
CA VAL A 56 3.64 10.18 -7.17
C VAL A 56 5.00 10.51 -7.79
N ARG A 57 6.01 10.79 -6.97
CA ARG A 57 7.38 11.00 -7.46
C ARG A 57 7.91 9.79 -8.25
N GLN A 58 7.69 8.59 -7.75
CA GLN A 58 8.10 7.36 -8.41
C GLN A 58 7.38 7.19 -9.77
N ILE A 59 6.06 7.33 -9.79
CA ILE A 59 5.24 7.17 -11.02
C ILE A 59 5.65 8.22 -12.06
N ALA A 60 5.75 9.49 -11.66
CA ALA A 60 6.15 10.60 -12.53
C ALA A 60 7.55 10.41 -13.15
N SER A 61 8.45 9.70 -12.45
CA SER A 61 9.78 9.38 -12.97
C SER A 61 9.78 8.21 -13.95
N THR A 62 8.84 7.25 -13.79
CA THR A 62 8.76 6.03 -14.62
C THR A 62 8.00 6.20 -15.93
N GLN A 63 7.06 7.14 -16.02
CA GLN A 63 6.22 7.36 -17.20
C GLN A 63 6.74 8.52 -18.10
N GLY A 64 8.04 8.82 -18.00
CA GLY A 64 8.64 10.04 -18.50
C GLY A 64 8.63 10.24 -20.01
N GLU A 65 7.62 10.93 -20.52
CA GLU A 65 7.71 11.74 -21.76
C GLU A 65 7.41 13.24 -21.51
N VAL A 66 6.84 13.58 -20.34
CA VAL A 66 6.46 14.95 -20.00
C VAL A 66 7.56 15.58 -19.16
N LEU A 67 7.95 16.82 -19.50
CA LEU A 67 8.97 17.66 -18.86
C LEU A 67 9.17 17.40 -17.34
N PRO A 68 10.42 17.51 -16.83
CA PRO A 68 10.70 17.28 -15.42
C PRO A 68 9.83 18.18 -14.53
N PHE A 69 9.00 17.55 -13.70
CA PHE A 69 8.17 18.25 -12.73
C PHE A 69 9.05 19.00 -11.71
N THR A 70 8.67 20.25 -11.39
CA THR A 70 9.28 20.95 -10.26
C THR A 70 8.91 20.24 -8.94
N PRO A 71 9.71 20.38 -7.88
CA PRO A 71 9.37 19.82 -6.56
C PRO A 71 7.97 20.23 -6.09
N ASP A 72 7.60 21.49 -6.30
CA ASP A 72 6.28 22.04 -5.97
C ASP A 72 5.17 21.42 -6.85
N GLY A 73 5.45 21.14 -8.12
CA GLY A 73 4.52 20.45 -9.01
C GLY A 73 4.24 19.01 -8.57
N ILE A 74 5.27 18.28 -8.13
CA ILE A 74 5.10 16.92 -7.57
C ILE A 74 4.29 16.98 -6.27
N TYR A 75 4.55 17.98 -5.42
CA TYR A 75 3.78 18.18 -4.20
C TYR A 75 2.31 18.49 -4.48
N ALA A 76 2.04 19.41 -5.41
CA ALA A 76 0.68 19.74 -5.84
C ALA A 76 -0.04 18.52 -6.40
N LEU A 77 0.61 17.73 -7.26
CA LEU A 77 0.04 16.50 -7.81
C LEU A 77 -0.26 15.46 -6.72
N ALA A 78 0.61 15.30 -5.72
CA ALA A 78 0.35 14.44 -4.57
C ALA A 78 -0.88 14.91 -3.77
N LYS A 79 -1.04 16.21 -3.55
CA LYS A 79 -2.22 16.77 -2.89
C LYS A 79 -3.49 16.60 -3.70
N VAL A 80 -3.43 16.77 -5.02
CA VAL A 80 -4.56 16.51 -5.92
C VAL A 80 -4.97 15.04 -5.86
N ALA A 81 -4.01 14.11 -5.90
CA ALA A 81 -4.31 12.67 -5.81
C ALA A 81 -5.00 12.31 -4.48
N GLU A 82 -4.56 12.89 -3.36
CA GLU A 82 -5.23 12.69 -2.06
C GLU A 82 -6.67 13.22 -2.07
N LEU A 83 -6.88 14.45 -2.57
CA LEU A 83 -8.20 15.05 -2.66
C LEU A 83 -9.11 14.31 -3.63
N PHE A 84 -8.56 13.77 -4.72
CA PHE A 84 -9.29 12.97 -5.68
C PHE A 84 -9.85 11.69 -5.05
N VAL A 85 -9.05 10.97 -4.25
CA VAL A 85 -9.51 9.76 -3.55
C VAL A 85 -10.62 10.09 -2.53
N ASP A 86 -10.47 11.18 -1.77
CA ASP A 86 -11.51 11.64 -0.83
C ASP A 86 -12.80 12.04 -1.55
N HIS A 87 -12.70 12.77 -2.67
CA HIS A 87 -13.86 13.15 -3.48
C HIS A 87 -14.57 11.92 -4.08
N LEU A 88 -13.82 11.00 -4.68
CA LEU A 88 -14.36 9.78 -5.27
C LEU A 88 -15.11 8.92 -4.24
N LEU A 89 -14.55 8.79 -3.03
CA LEU A 89 -15.22 8.08 -1.95
C LEU A 89 -16.52 8.76 -1.53
N ARG A 90 -16.54 10.10 -1.43
CA ARG A 90 -17.77 10.84 -1.09
C ARG A 90 -18.86 10.68 -2.14
N GLU A 91 -18.52 10.81 -3.42
CA GLU A 91 -19.47 10.56 -4.51
C GLU A 91 -20.06 9.15 -4.41
N THR A 92 -19.21 8.16 -4.16
CA THR A 92 -19.66 6.76 -3.96
C THR A 92 -20.59 6.66 -2.73
N MET A 93 -20.28 7.33 -1.61
CA MET A 93 -21.13 7.32 -0.40
C MET A 93 -22.45 8.06 -0.58
N GLU A 94 -22.54 9.00 -1.52
CA GLU A 94 -23.79 9.72 -1.81
C GLU A 94 -24.76 8.87 -2.65
N LEU A 95 -24.22 7.98 -3.48
CA LEU A 95 -25.00 7.07 -4.34
C LEU A 95 -25.36 5.75 -3.66
N HIS A 96 -24.57 5.31 -2.68
CA HIS A 96 -24.69 4.02 -2.02
C HIS A 96 -24.84 4.17 -0.49
N ASP A 97 -25.13 3.07 0.22
CA ASP A 97 -25.20 3.07 1.69
C ASP A 97 -23.81 3.24 2.34
N GLU A 98 -23.75 3.37 3.67
CA GLU A 98 -22.52 3.69 4.41
C GLU A 98 -21.35 2.69 4.24
N ASN A 99 -21.61 1.47 3.74
CA ASN A 99 -20.59 0.46 3.50
C ASN A 99 -20.21 0.43 2.02
N ILE A 100 -19.07 1.03 1.68
CA ILE A 100 -18.48 0.96 0.34
C ILE A 100 -17.59 -0.27 0.25
N ASP A 101 -17.95 -1.19 -0.63
CA ASP A 101 -17.08 -2.23 -1.13
C ASP A 101 -16.65 -1.94 -2.57
N TYR A 102 -15.97 -2.90 -3.20
CA TYR A 102 -15.50 -2.75 -4.57
C TYR A 102 -16.63 -2.55 -5.58
N ASP A 103 -17.79 -3.18 -5.36
CA ASP A 103 -18.84 -3.24 -6.36
C ASP A 103 -19.53 -1.87 -6.49
N GLU A 104 -19.75 -1.16 -5.37
CA GLU A 104 -20.26 0.22 -5.35
C GLU A 104 -19.28 1.21 -5.99
N LEU A 105 -17.98 1.06 -5.69
CA LEU A 105 -16.95 1.91 -6.27
C LEU A 105 -16.82 1.69 -7.79
N ALA A 106 -16.84 0.43 -8.23
CA ALA A 106 -16.78 0.10 -9.64
C ALA A 106 -18.03 0.60 -10.38
N ASP A 107 -19.21 0.47 -9.78
CA ASP A 107 -20.46 0.99 -10.36
C ASP A 107 -20.44 2.52 -10.47
N THR A 108 -20.01 3.23 -9.41
CA THR A 108 -19.85 4.70 -9.44
C THR A 108 -18.90 5.13 -10.57
N ILE A 109 -17.73 4.47 -10.70
CA ILE A 109 -16.75 4.79 -11.74
C ILE A 109 -17.30 4.51 -13.14
N GLN A 110 -17.91 3.35 -13.38
CA GLN A 110 -18.36 2.94 -14.72
C GLN A 110 -19.54 3.75 -15.25
N ASN A 111 -20.30 4.37 -14.36
CA ASN A 111 -21.46 5.19 -14.71
C ASN A 111 -21.15 6.69 -14.86
N ASP A 112 -19.90 7.11 -14.62
CA ASP A 112 -19.47 8.52 -14.72
C ASP A 112 -18.49 8.73 -15.89
N GLU A 113 -18.90 9.53 -16.87
CA GLU A 113 -18.09 9.86 -18.06
C GLU A 113 -16.81 10.62 -17.71
N ASP A 114 -16.83 11.45 -16.66
CA ASP A 114 -15.67 12.20 -16.20
C ASP A 114 -14.61 11.25 -15.58
N LEU A 115 -15.03 10.05 -15.17
CA LEU A 115 -14.17 8.98 -14.64
C LEU A 115 -13.80 7.92 -15.69
N SER A 116 -14.09 8.14 -16.97
CA SER A 116 -13.80 7.21 -18.07
C SER A 116 -12.34 6.73 -18.14
N PHE A 117 -11.38 7.56 -17.71
CA PHE A 117 -9.96 7.20 -17.63
C PHE A 117 -9.65 6.07 -16.63
N LEU A 118 -10.59 5.75 -15.73
CA LEU A 118 -10.49 4.68 -14.74
C LEU A 118 -11.20 3.39 -15.15
N HIS A 119 -11.99 3.38 -16.24
CA HIS A 119 -12.85 2.24 -16.57
C HIS A 119 -12.08 0.93 -16.75
N ASP A 120 -10.89 0.97 -17.33
CA ASP A 120 -10.06 -0.22 -17.53
C ASP A 120 -9.47 -0.77 -16.22
N PHE A 121 -9.39 0.06 -15.18
CA PHE A 121 -8.82 -0.31 -13.88
C PHE A 121 -9.89 -0.80 -12.88
N PHE A 122 -11.13 -0.35 -13.04
CA PHE A 122 -12.25 -0.68 -12.15
C PHE A 122 -13.42 -1.31 -12.91
N PRO A 123 -13.24 -2.48 -13.55
CA PRO A 123 -14.32 -3.16 -14.24
C PRO A 123 -15.38 -3.67 -13.25
N THR A 124 -16.66 -3.56 -13.62
CA THR A 124 -17.75 -4.22 -12.86
C THR A 124 -17.50 -5.72 -12.80
N ARG A 125 -17.61 -6.31 -11.60
CA ARG A 125 -17.52 -7.76 -11.46
C ARG A 125 -18.68 -8.42 -12.17
N ILE A 126 -18.36 -9.51 -12.86
CA ILE A 126 -19.35 -10.39 -13.46
C ILE A 126 -19.23 -11.76 -12.81
N SER A 127 -20.35 -12.48 -12.77
CA SER A 127 -20.38 -13.87 -12.35
C SER A 127 -19.58 -14.75 -13.32
N PHE A 128 -19.18 -15.93 -12.85
CA PHE A 128 -18.51 -16.91 -13.69
C PHE A 128 -19.36 -17.34 -14.90
N GLU A 129 -20.68 -17.46 -14.70
CA GLU A 129 -21.63 -17.80 -15.76
C GLU A 129 -21.68 -16.72 -16.85
N GLU A 130 -21.75 -15.43 -16.46
CA GLU A 130 -21.71 -14.31 -17.41
C GLU A 130 -20.37 -14.23 -18.14
N ALA A 131 -19.26 -14.50 -17.46
CA ALA A 131 -17.93 -14.54 -18.08
C ALA A 131 -17.86 -15.64 -19.14
N GLN A 132 -18.40 -16.83 -18.84
CA GLN A 132 -18.45 -17.94 -19.79
C GLN A 132 -19.31 -17.61 -21.01
N ALA A 133 -20.47 -16.96 -20.81
CA ALA A 133 -21.33 -16.52 -21.90
C ALA A 133 -20.63 -15.48 -22.80
N LYS A 134 -19.99 -14.46 -22.22
CA LYS A 134 -19.23 -13.42 -22.97
C LYS A 134 -18.06 -14.01 -23.76
N MET A 135 -17.41 -15.06 -23.26
CA MET A 135 -16.35 -15.75 -23.99
C MET A 135 -16.90 -16.58 -25.15
N ALA A 136 -18.07 -17.20 -24.98
CA ALA A 136 -18.72 -17.97 -26.04
C ALA A 136 -19.24 -17.08 -27.18
N GLU A 137 -19.76 -15.90 -26.85
CA GLU A 137 -20.24 -14.90 -27.83
C GLU A 137 -19.09 -14.38 -28.72
N LYS A 138 -17.95 -14.02 -28.11
CA LYS A 138 -16.76 -13.55 -28.86
C LYS A 138 -16.19 -14.57 -29.85
N ILE A 139 -16.45 -15.86 -29.67
CA ILE A 139 -15.98 -16.91 -30.60
C ILE A 139 -16.85 -16.97 -31.86
N HIS A 140 -18.07 -16.42 -31.84
CA HIS A 140 -19.00 -16.50 -32.96
C HIS A 140 -18.86 -15.36 -33.98
N ASP A 141 -18.30 -14.20 -33.58
CA ASP A 141 -18.19 -13.01 -34.44
C ASP A 141 -16.95 -12.98 -35.35
N ASP A 142 -15.98 -13.89 -35.18
CA ASP A 142 -14.73 -13.92 -35.98
C ASP A 142 -14.81 -14.83 -37.24
N ASP A 143 -15.95 -15.50 -37.48
CA ASP A 143 -16.13 -16.48 -38.57
C ASP A 143 -17.09 -16.03 -39.71
N ASP A 144 -17.53 -14.76 -39.73
CA ASP A 144 -18.37 -14.15 -40.81
C ASP A 144 -17.66 -13.04 -41.62
#